data_AF-A0A1U9LIC4-F1
#
_entry.id   AF-A0A1U9LIC4-F1
#
_cell.length_a   1.000
_cell.length_b   1.000
_cell.length_c   1.000
_cell.angle_alpha   90.00
_cell.angle_beta   90.00
_cell.angle_gamma   90.00
#
_symmetry.space_group_name_H-M   'P 1'
#
loop_
_entity.id
_entity.type
_entity.pdbx_description
1 polymer ?
#
loop_
_entity_poly.entity_id
_entity_poly.type
_entity_poly.pdbx_seq_one_letter_code
_entity_poly.pdbx_strand_id
1 'polypeptide(L)'
;MPDGHGDLASLRNIGRAALADFAVLEIQTIGQLAGQDADHLYLTLCQKTRQRHDPCVHDVFAAAIHQARTGEARNWWSFTPQRKARQQDGSFPVYSPGL
;
A
#
# COMPACT_ATOMS: atom_id res chain seq x y z
N MET A 1 -4.59 1.79 -28.98
CA MET A 1 -3.44 1.20 -28.27
C MET A 1 -3.71 1.43 -26.80
N PRO A 2 -3.76 0.44 -25.90
CA PRO A 2 -3.82 0.78 -24.49
C PRO A 2 -2.44 1.36 -24.12
N ASP A 3 -2.47 2.64 -23.76
CA ASP A 3 -1.34 3.47 -23.36
C ASP A 3 -0.57 2.79 -22.21
N GLY A 4 0.75 2.99 -22.19
CA GLY A 4 1.73 2.31 -21.31
C GLY A 4 1.60 2.57 -19.80
N HIS A 5 0.38 2.52 -19.25
CA HIS A 5 0.05 2.56 -17.84
C HIS A 5 -0.28 1.13 -17.40
N GLY A 6 0.74 0.38 -16.97
CA GLY A 6 0.54 -1.01 -16.57
C GLY A 6 -0.55 -1.17 -15.50
N ASP A 7 -1.27 -2.29 -15.57
CA ASP A 7 -2.35 -2.65 -14.66
C ASP A 7 -1.79 -2.93 -13.27
N LEU A 8 -2.43 -2.42 -12.21
CA LEU A 8 -2.08 -2.75 -10.82
C LEU A 8 -2.10 -4.26 -10.57
N ALA A 9 -2.98 -5.00 -11.25
CA ALA A 9 -3.05 -6.47 -11.14
C ALA A 9 -1.78 -7.17 -11.66
N SER A 10 -0.93 -6.48 -12.43
CA SER A 10 0.36 -7.03 -12.88
C SER A 10 1.47 -6.95 -11.82
N LEU A 11 1.26 -6.18 -10.75
CA LEU A 11 2.23 -6.05 -9.66
C LEU A 11 2.23 -7.31 -8.77
N ARG A 12 3.41 -7.64 -8.24
CA ARG A 12 3.56 -8.74 -7.28
C ARG A 12 2.80 -8.40 -6.00
N ASN A 13 2.23 -9.44 -5.39
CA ASN A 13 1.41 -9.35 -4.16
C ASN A 13 0.04 -8.67 -4.35
N ILE A 14 -0.31 -8.23 -5.56
CA ILE A 14 -1.60 -7.59 -5.82
C ILE A 14 -2.62 -8.63 -6.28
N GLY A 15 -3.47 -9.02 -5.33
CA GLY A 15 -4.66 -9.83 -5.59
C GLY A 15 -5.95 -9.01 -5.52
N ARG A 16 -7.09 -9.70 -5.59
CA ARG A 16 -8.43 -9.07 -5.55
C ARG A 16 -8.64 -8.13 -4.36
N ALA A 17 -8.14 -8.49 -3.18
CA ALA A 17 -8.26 -7.65 -1.98
C ALA A 17 -7.49 -6.33 -2.13
N ALA A 18 -6.21 -6.41 -2.51
CA ALA A 18 -5.39 -5.22 -2.72
C ALA A 18 -5.93 -4.31 -3.85
N LEU A 19 -6.50 -4.89 -4.92
CA LEU A 19 -7.18 -4.12 -5.96
C LEU A 19 -8.42 -3.38 -5.42
N ALA A 20 -9.20 -4.02 -4.55
CA ALA A 20 -10.33 -3.36 -3.89
C ALA A 20 -9.87 -2.22 -2.98
N ASP A 21 -8.77 -2.41 -2.24
CA ASP A 21 -8.18 -1.36 -1.41
C ASP A 21 -7.71 -0.18 -2.27
N PHE A 22 -7.03 -0.43 -3.39
CA PHE A 22 -6.63 0.63 -4.32
C PHE A 22 -7.82 1.34 -4.96
N ALA A 23 -8.92 0.64 -5.23
CA ALA A 23 -10.15 1.26 -5.70
C ALA A 23 -10.77 2.20 -4.65
N VAL A 24 -10.77 1.80 -3.36
CA VAL A 24 -11.19 2.69 -2.24
C VAL A 24 -10.29 3.92 -2.14
N LEU A 25 -8.99 3.74 -2.39
CA LEU A 25 -7.97 4.79 -2.41
C LEU A 25 -7.95 5.61 -3.71
N GLU A 26 -8.82 5.30 -4.68
CA GLU A 26 -8.93 5.98 -5.97
C GLU A 26 -7.64 5.93 -6.82
N ILE A 27 -6.86 4.84 -6.67
CA ILE A 27 -5.64 4.56 -7.43
C ILE A 27 -5.95 3.50 -8.49
N GLN A 28 -5.68 3.82 -9.76
CA GLN A 28 -6.03 2.96 -10.90
C GLN A 28 -4.82 2.55 -11.75
N THR A 29 -3.68 3.23 -11.60
CA THR A 29 -2.49 2.98 -12.44
C THR A 29 -1.22 2.82 -11.62
N ILE A 30 -0.26 2.07 -12.16
CA ILE A 30 1.10 1.97 -11.59
C ILE A 30 1.75 3.34 -11.43
N GLY A 31 1.54 4.26 -12.39
CA GLY A 31 2.10 5.61 -12.34
C GLY A 31 1.55 6.44 -11.16
N GLN A 32 0.24 6.35 -10.89
CA GLN A 32 -0.36 6.97 -9.71
C GLN A 32 0.21 6.38 -8.42
N LEU A 33 0.35 5.05 -8.37
CA LEU A 33 0.88 4.34 -7.19
C LEU A 33 2.34 4.71 -6.91
N ALA A 34 3.17 4.88 -7.94
CA ALA A 34 4.58 5.25 -7.78
C ALA A 34 4.78 6.59 -7.04
N GLY A 35 3.81 7.50 -7.13
CA GLY A 35 3.83 8.78 -6.43
C GLY A 35 3.36 8.72 -4.96
N GLN A 36 2.85 7.58 -4.48
CA GLN A 36 2.23 7.47 -3.16
C GLN A 36 3.21 7.12 -2.04
N ASP A 37 2.76 7.32 -0.82
CA ASP A 37 3.44 6.88 0.40
C ASP A 37 2.60 5.80 1.12
N ALA A 38 3.26 4.74 1.60
CA ALA A 38 2.57 3.59 2.20
C ALA A 38 1.88 3.94 3.53
N ASP A 39 2.44 4.87 4.32
CA ASP A 39 1.83 5.31 5.58
C ASP A 39 0.54 6.08 5.29
N HIS A 40 0.60 7.00 4.32
CA HIS A 40 -0.57 7.74 3.86
C HIS A 40 -1.66 6.85 3.29
N LEU A 41 -1.32 5.87 2.42
CA LEU A 41 -2.32 4.96 1.88
C LEU A 41 -2.96 4.10 2.98
N TYR A 42 -2.17 3.59 3.91
CA TYR A 42 -2.69 2.79 5.02
C TYR A 42 -3.64 3.59 5.91
N LEU A 43 -3.28 4.82 6.30
CA LEU A 43 -4.14 5.69 7.11
C LEU A 43 -5.41 6.09 6.36
N THR A 44 -5.29 6.45 5.08
CA THR A 44 -6.43 6.84 4.23
C THR A 44 -7.40 5.68 4.06
N LEU A 45 -6.88 4.46 3.87
CA LEU A 45 -7.72 3.25 3.80
C LEU A 45 -8.48 3.05 5.11
N CYS A 46 -7.78 3.12 6.25
CA CYS A 46 -8.41 3.00 7.56
C CYS A 46 -9.50 4.06 7.78
N GLN A 47 -9.25 5.30 7.37
CA GLN A 47 -10.21 6.40 7.47
C GLN A 47 -11.44 6.18 6.57
N LYS A 48 -11.25 5.87 5.29
CA LYS A 48 -12.33 5.66 4.31
C LYS A 48 -13.21 4.47 4.67
N THR A 49 -12.62 3.42 5.24
CA THR A 49 -13.34 2.21 5.68
C THR A 49 -13.84 2.29 7.12
N ARG A 50 -13.44 3.33 7.88
CA ARG A 50 -13.73 3.54 9.31
C ARG A 50 -13.32 2.35 10.20
N GLN A 51 -12.31 1.59 9.80
CA GLN A 51 -11.78 0.48 10.57
C GLN A 51 -10.25 0.48 10.57
N ARG A 52 -9.66 -0.07 11.62
CA ARG A 52 -8.23 -0.32 11.65
C ARG A 52 -7.95 -1.60 10.86
N HIS A 53 -7.25 -1.46 9.74
CA HIS A 53 -6.77 -2.62 8.97
C HIS A 53 -5.56 -3.27 9.61
N ASP A 54 -5.28 -4.51 9.22
CA ASP A 54 -4.06 -5.18 9.64
C ASP A 54 -2.82 -4.45 9.12
N PRO A 55 -1.75 -4.28 9.94
CA PRO A 55 -0.53 -3.61 9.52
C PRO A 55 0.18 -4.28 8.33
N CYS A 56 -0.12 -5.54 8.00
CA CYS A 56 0.44 -6.19 6.81
C CYS A 56 -0.07 -5.57 5.50
N VAL A 57 -1.22 -4.87 5.52
CA VAL A 57 -1.71 -4.12 4.36
C VAL A 57 -0.73 -2.99 4.00
N HIS A 58 -0.12 -2.36 5.00
CA HIS A 58 0.97 -1.40 4.78
C HIS A 58 2.17 -2.03 4.07
N ASP A 59 2.57 -3.24 4.48
CA ASP A 59 3.69 -3.96 3.86
C ASP A 59 3.40 -4.30 2.37
N VAL A 60 2.13 -4.61 2.05
CA VAL A 60 1.67 -4.82 0.66
C VAL A 60 1.77 -3.52 -0.14
N PHE A 61 1.32 -2.40 0.42
CA PHE A 61 1.46 -1.09 -0.23
C PHE A 61 2.92 -0.70 -0.44
N ALA A 62 3.78 -0.90 0.56
CA ALA A 62 5.21 -0.60 0.47
C ALA A 62 5.88 -1.41 -0.67
N ALA A 63 5.56 -2.70 -0.79
CA ALA A 63 6.08 -3.54 -1.86
C ALA A 63 5.56 -3.12 -3.25
N ALA A 64 4.26 -2.79 -3.35
CA ALA A 64 3.64 -2.39 -4.60
C ALA A 64 4.18 -1.02 -5.08
N ILE A 65 4.32 -0.06 -4.18
CA ILE A 65 4.94 1.26 -4.45
C ILE A 65 6.41 1.09 -4.85
N HIS A 66 7.16 0.22 -4.16
CA HIS A 66 8.54 -0.07 -4.51
C HIS A 66 8.65 -0.58 -5.95
N GLN A 67 7.88 -1.62 -6.29
CA GLN A 67 7.86 -2.16 -7.65
C GLN A 67 7.41 -1.10 -8.68
N ALA A 68 6.41 -0.29 -8.34
CA ALA A 68 5.95 0.79 -9.22
C ALA A 68 7.03 1.85 -9.49
N ARG A 69 7.91 2.11 -8.52
CA ARG A 69 9.01 3.09 -8.64
C ARG A 69 10.25 2.53 -9.33
N THR A 70 10.63 1.29 -9.04
CA THR A 70 11.92 0.73 -9.44
C THR A 70 11.82 -0.31 -10.55
N GLY A 71 10.61 -0.83 -10.80
CA GLY A 71 10.39 -2.03 -11.61
C GLY A 71 10.75 -3.34 -10.91
N GLU A 72 11.33 -3.30 -9.71
CA GLU A 72 11.80 -4.48 -8.98
C GLU A 72 10.68 -5.06 -8.10
N ALA A 73 10.25 -6.29 -8.41
CA ALA A 73 9.22 -6.97 -7.63
C ALA A 73 9.81 -7.64 -6.37
N ARG A 74 9.36 -7.23 -5.19
CA ARG A 74 9.71 -7.86 -3.91
C ARG A 74 8.48 -8.45 -3.23
N ASN A 75 8.68 -9.48 -2.43
CA ASN A 75 7.60 -10.02 -1.61
C ASN A 75 7.25 -9.01 -0.51
N TRP A 76 5.96 -8.86 -0.19
CA TRP A 76 5.51 -7.89 0.81
C TRP A 76 6.16 -8.11 2.19
N TRP A 77 6.38 -9.37 2.58
CA TRP A 77 6.96 -9.68 3.88
C TRP A 77 8.43 -9.23 4.04
N SER A 78 9.11 -8.87 2.95
CA SER A 78 10.44 -8.25 3.02
C SER A 78 10.42 -6.86 3.68
N PHE A 79 9.25 -6.21 3.74
CA PHE A 79 9.06 -4.90 4.38
C PHE A 79 8.63 -5.02 5.86
N THR A 80 8.12 -6.18 6.26
CA THR A 80 7.69 -6.47 7.64
C THR A 80 8.72 -6.11 8.71
N PRO A 81 10.03 -6.42 8.58
CA PRO A 81 11.00 -6.09 9.62
C PRO A 81 11.12 -4.58 9.85
N GLN A 82 11.14 -3.78 8.77
CA GLN A 82 11.19 -2.32 8.87
C GLN A 82 9.94 -1.77 9.53
N ARG A 83 8.76 -2.26 9.13
CA ARG A 83 7.48 -1.87 9.77
C ARG A 83 7.45 -2.23 11.25
N LYS A 84 7.91 -3.43 11.63
CA LYS A 84 7.97 -3.86 13.03
C LYS A 84 8.91 -3.00 13.87
N ALA A 85 10.07 -2.62 13.34
CA ALA A 85 10.97 -1.69 14.01
C ALA A 85 10.27 -0.35 14.28
N ARG A 86 9.57 0.21 13.27
CA ARG A 86 8.77 1.43 13.41
C ARG A 86 7.62 1.31 14.42
N GLN A 87 7.05 0.13 14.59
CA GLN A 87 6.04 -0.11 15.63
C GLN A 87 6.65 -0.13 17.04
N GLN A 88 7.87 -0.64 17.18
CA GLN A 88 8.57 -0.69 18.46
C GLN A 88 9.04 0.71 18.91
N ASP A 89 9.50 1.53 17.96
CA ASP A 89 9.97 2.90 18.25
C ASP A 89 8.83 3.95 18.26
N GLY A 90 7.62 3.58 17.83
CA GLY A 90 6.44 4.46 17.83
C GLY A 90 6.29 5.35 16.60
N SER A 91 7.17 5.23 15.59
CA SER A 91 7.11 5.98 14.33
C SER A 91 6.15 5.39 13.28
N PHE A 92 5.56 4.22 13.54
CA PHE A 92 4.55 3.64 12.65
C PHE A 92 3.20 4.37 12.80
N PRO A 93 2.54 4.76 11.69
CA PRO A 93 1.25 5.45 11.75
C PRO A 93 0.19 4.66 12.51
N VAL A 94 -0.45 5.30 13.50
CA VAL A 94 -1.55 4.70 14.27
C VAL A 94 -2.86 5.36 13.87
N TYR A 95 -3.76 4.57 13.28
CA TYR A 95 -5.13 4.99 13.08
C TYR A 95 -5.90 4.97 14.42
N SER A 96 -6.47 6.12 14.79
CA SER A 96 -7.33 6.27 15.96
C SER A 96 -8.71 6.75 15.50
N PRO A 97 -9.76 5.91 15.54
CA PRO A 97 -11.11 6.36 15.21
C PRO A 97 -11.64 7.25 16.36
N GLY A 98 -11.77 8.55 16.10
CA GLY A 98 -12.47 9.46 17.03
C GLY A 98 -11.70 10.74 17.43
N LEU A 99 -11.43 11.61 16.47
CA LEU A 99 -11.46 13.05 16.73
C LEU A 99 -12.55 13.70 15.87
#